data_AF-A0A7S2SFX0-F1
#
_entry.id   AF-A0A7S2SFX0-F1
#
_cell.length_a   1.000
_cell.length_b   1.000
_cell.length_c   1.000
_cell.angle_alpha   90.00
_cell.angle_beta   90.00
_cell.angle_gamma   90.00
#
_symmetry.space_group_name_H-M   'P 1'
#
loop_
_entity.id
_entity.type
_entity.pdbx_description
1 polymer ?
#
loop_
_entity_poly.entity_id
_entity_poly.type
_entity_poly.pdbx_seq_one_letter_code
_entity_poly.pdbx_strand_id
1 'polypeptide(L)'
;DVSRPEVLQNFNVGNARLVITTINDRHTSNRAIVTLRRMYPDLKILARAADSDHQKRLQSTLNVMAMVPVLPEDSFLLNLPFGGAVLRGLGYPSEEVSQILEDIRKKAVIADEEGSTIDVIGEDSAEFRKM
;
A
#
# COMPACT_ATOMS: atom_id res chain seq x y z
N ASP A 1 16.17 -6.70 -6.21
CA ASP A 1 14.87 -7.40 -6.14
C ASP A 1 14.46 -7.44 -4.67
N VAL A 2 13.24 -6.97 -4.37
CA VAL A 2 12.68 -6.86 -3.00
C VAL A 2 12.42 -8.21 -2.35
N SER A 3 12.38 -9.29 -3.11
CA SER A 3 12.24 -10.65 -2.57
C SER A 3 13.51 -11.23 -1.93
N ARG A 4 14.65 -10.53 -2.05
CA ARG A 4 15.94 -10.92 -1.46
C ARG A 4 16.00 -10.51 0.03
N PRO A 5 16.24 -11.44 0.97
CA PRO A 5 16.31 -11.15 2.41
C PRO A 5 17.24 -9.98 2.79
N GLU A 6 18.41 -9.92 2.17
CA GLU A 6 19.42 -8.88 2.41
C GLU A 6 18.92 -7.48 2.01
N VAL A 7 18.05 -7.39 1.00
CA VAL A 7 17.43 -6.12 0.61
C VAL A 7 16.46 -5.68 1.71
N LEU A 8 15.61 -6.59 2.19
CA LEU A 8 14.65 -6.28 3.26
C LEU A 8 15.33 -5.90 4.58
N GLN A 9 16.47 -6.51 4.90
CA GLN A 9 17.27 -6.17 6.08
C GLN A 9 17.90 -4.78 5.95
N ASN A 10 18.49 -4.46 4.80
CA ASN A 10 19.11 -3.15 4.56
C ASN A 10 18.11 -1.98 4.66
N PHE A 11 16.83 -2.22 4.36
CA PHE A 11 15.76 -1.23 4.52
C PHE A 11 15.08 -1.28 5.90
N ASN A 12 15.63 -2.02 6.86
CA ASN A 12 15.12 -2.12 8.22
C ASN A 12 13.63 -2.49 8.31
N VAL A 13 13.17 -3.34 7.39
CA VAL A 13 11.74 -3.65 7.22
C VAL A 13 11.13 -4.28 8.47
N GLY A 14 11.92 -4.99 9.27
CA GLY A 14 11.45 -5.59 10.53
C GLY A 14 10.94 -4.57 11.56
N ASN A 15 11.34 -3.30 11.46
CA ASN A 15 10.86 -2.23 12.34
C ASN A 15 9.73 -1.39 11.72
N ALA A 16 9.28 -1.72 10.50
CA ALA A 16 8.18 -1.01 9.86
C ALA A 16 6.85 -1.31 10.58
N ARG A 17 5.97 -0.31 10.69
CA ARG A 17 4.61 -0.53 11.22
C ARG A 17 3.72 -1.32 10.26
N LEU A 18 3.97 -1.16 8.95
CA LEU A 18 3.25 -1.83 7.87
C LEU A 18 4.10 -1.77 6.60
N VAL A 19 3.99 -2.81 5.77
CA VAL A 19 4.57 -2.85 4.41
C VAL A 19 3.46 -2.94 3.37
N ILE A 20 3.57 -2.15 2.31
CA ILE A 20 2.70 -2.21 1.14
C ILE A 20 3.48 -2.83 -0.02
N THR A 21 2.93 -3.86 -0.67
CA THR A 21 3.55 -4.46 -1.87
C THR A 21 2.69 -4.15 -3.09
N THR A 22 3.17 -3.27 -3.96
CA THR A 22 2.50 -2.84 -5.20
C THR A 22 3.09 -3.48 -6.47
N ILE A 23 3.57 -4.72 -6.35
CA ILE A 23 4.24 -5.44 -7.44
C ILE A 23 3.18 -5.99 -8.41
N ASN A 24 3.27 -5.60 -9.69
CA ASN A 24 2.30 -6.03 -10.71
C ASN A 24 2.46 -7.51 -11.10
N ASP A 25 3.71 -7.99 -11.25
CA ASP A 25 3.97 -9.38 -11.58
C ASP A 25 3.60 -10.32 -10.41
N ARG A 26 2.71 -11.28 -10.68
CA ARG A 26 2.18 -12.21 -9.68
C ARG A 26 3.27 -13.06 -9.03
N HIS A 27 4.24 -13.54 -9.80
CA HIS A 27 5.28 -14.43 -9.28
C HIS A 27 6.24 -13.67 -8.35
N THR A 28 6.65 -12.48 -8.76
CA THR A 28 7.51 -11.59 -7.98
C THR A 28 6.79 -11.09 -6.72
N SER A 29 5.51 -10.74 -6.83
CA SER A 29 4.67 -10.36 -5.69
C SER A 29 4.62 -11.48 -4.65
N ASN A 30 4.28 -12.71 -5.07
CA ASN A 30 4.23 -13.87 -4.19
C ASN A 30 5.57 -14.15 -3.51
N ARG A 31 6.68 -14.11 -4.26
CA ARG A 31 8.03 -14.30 -3.69
C ARG A 31 8.33 -13.26 -2.62
N ALA A 32 8.07 -11.98 -2.89
CA ALA A 32 8.31 -10.91 -1.93
C ALA A 32 7.48 -11.08 -0.65
N ILE A 33 6.18 -11.36 -0.78
CA ILE A 33 5.26 -11.51 0.35
C ILE A 33 5.62 -12.75 1.18
N VAL A 34 5.97 -13.87 0.53
CA VAL A 34 6.42 -15.09 1.22
C VAL A 34 7.71 -14.83 1.99
N THR A 35 8.69 -14.15 1.40
CA THR A 35 9.93 -13.79 2.10
C THR A 35 9.63 -12.88 3.29
N LEU A 36 8.82 -11.83 3.11
CA LEU A 36 8.41 -10.91 4.18
C LEU A 36 7.73 -11.64 5.34
N ARG A 37 6.74 -12.49 5.04
CA ARG A 37 5.99 -13.24 6.07
C ARG A 37 6.86 -14.25 6.81
N ARG A 38 7.83 -14.89 6.13
CA ARG A 38 8.79 -15.82 6.77
C ARG A 38 9.75 -15.10 7.70
N MET A 39 10.25 -13.93 7.30
CA MET A 39 11.23 -13.17 8.09
C MET A 39 10.57 -12.38 9.23
N TYR A 40 9.36 -11.86 9.00
CA TYR A 40 8.65 -11.01 9.94
C TYR A 40 7.20 -11.50 10.10
N PRO A 41 6.97 -12.56 10.90
CA PRO A 41 5.66 -13.19 11.06
C PRO A 41 4.56 -12.26 11.51
N ASP A 42 4.88 -11.25 12.32
CA ASP A 42 3.92 -10.29 12.90
C ASP A 42 3.77 -8.99 12.10
N LEU A 43 4.60 -8.80 11.06
CA LEU A 43 4.57 -7.58 10.25
C LEU A 43 3.23 -7.48 9.52
N LYS A 44 2.59 -6.30 9.61
CA LYS A 44 1.38 -6.01 8.85
C LYS A 44 1.76 -5.81 7.39
N ILE A 45 1.14 -6.58 6.50
CA ILE A 45 1.39 -6.51 5.05
C ILE A 45 0.07 -6.24 4.35
N LEU A 46 0.06 -5.22 3.49
CA LEU A 46 -1.00 -4.92 2.54
C LEU A 46 -0.49 -5.16 1.12
N ALA A 47 -1.07 -6.13 0.41
CA ALA A 47 -0.63 -6.51 -0.92
C ALA A 47 -1.61 -6.10 -2.02
N ARG A 48 -1.07 -5.62 -3.15
CA ARG A 48 -1.78 -5.59 -4.43
C ARG A 48 -1.95 -7.03 -4.91
N ALA A 49 -3.20 -7.45 -5.02
CA ALA A 49 -3.58 -8.67 -5.70
C ALA A 49 -3.80 -8.38 -7.20
N ALA A 50 -3.58 -9.40 -8.02
CA ALA A 50 -3.76 -9.29 -9.47
C ALA A 50 -5.24 -9.49 -9.86
N ASP A 51 -5.95 -10.33 -9.09
CA ASP A 51 -7.35 -10.65 -9.25
C ASP A 51 -7.90 -11.22 -7.93
N SER A 52 -9.19 -11.53 -7.92
CA SER A 52 -9.89 -12.06 -6.74
C SER A 52 -9.40 -13.43 -6.28
N ASP A 53 -8.88 -14.28 -7.19
CA ASP A 53 -8.28 -15.57 -6.80
C ASP A 53 -6.97 -15.33 -6.05
N HIS A 54 -6.10 -14.49 -6.62
CA HIS A 54 -4.83 -14.11 -5.99
C HIS A 54 -5.07 -13.46 -4.63
N GLN A 55 -6.06 -12.58 -4.51
CA GLN A 55 -6.45 -11.97 -3.24
C GLN A 55 -6.80 -13.02 -2.18
N LYS A 56 -7.71 -13.95 -2.52
CA LYS A 56 -8.15 -15.01 -1.59
C LYS A 56 -6.98 -15.87 -1.14
N ARG A 57 -6.10 -16.25 -2.06
CA ARG A 57 -4.91 -17.06 -1.76
C ARG A 57 -3.94 -16.35 -0.82
N LEU A 58 -3.66 -15.07 -1.07
CA LEU A 58 -2.81 -14.27 -0.19
C LEU A 58 -3.39 -14.19 1.22
N GLN A 59 -4.69 -13.90 1.33
CA GLN A 59 -5.38 -13.80 2.62
C GLN A 59 -5.40 -15.15 3.37
N SER A 60 -5.79 -16.23 2.70
CA SER A 60 -5.97 -17.54 3.35
C SER A 60 -4.66 -18.25 3.67
N THR A 61 -3.63 -18.07 2.85
CA THR A 61 -2.39 -18.85 2.97
C THR A 61 -1.31 -18.09 3.76
N LEU A 62 -1.25 -16.77 3.62
CA LEU A 62 -0.16 -15.95 4.19
C LEU A 62 -0.63 -15.00 5.29
N ASN A 63 -1.93 -14.98 5.60
CA ASN A 63 -2.53 -14.07 6.57
C ASN A 63 -2.11 -12.61 6.32
N VAL A 64 -2.24 -12.15 5.08
CA VAL A 64 -1.94 -10.76 4.68
C VAL A 64 -3.22 -10.06 4.24
N MET A 65 -3.29 -8.75 4.45
CA MET A 65 -4.32 -7.95 3.80
C MET A 65 -4.00 -7.89 2.31
N ALA A 66 -5.01 -8.08 1.46
CA ALA A 66 -4.84 -8.03 0.01
C ALA A 66 -6.02 -7.33 -0.65
N MET A 67 -5.73 -6.53 -1.66
CA MET A 67 -6.71 -5.72 -2.40
C MET A 67 -6.48 -5.83 -3.90
N VAL A 68 -7.56 -5.97 -4.65
CA VAL A 68 -7.54 -5.91 -6.13
C VAL A 68 -7.81 -4.47 -6.53
N PRO A 69 -6.92 -3.82 -7.31
CA PRO A 69 -7.23 -2.52 -7.89
C PRO A 69 -8.41 -2.65 -8.86
N VAL A 70 -9.47 -1.85 -8.69
CA VAL A 70 -10.71 -1.94 -9.49
C VAL A 70 -10.84 -0.83 -10.53
N LEU A 71 -9.98 0.18 -10.47
CA LEU A 71 -9.95 1.30 -11.39
C LEU A 71 -8.82 1.11 -12.42
N PRO A 72 -8.88 1.82 -13.57
CA PRO A 72 -7.77 1.89 -14.51
C PRO A 72 -6.46 2.38 -13.88
N GLU A 73 -5.32 1.98 -14.45
CA GLU A 73 -3.98 2.30 -13.89
C GLU A 73 -3.64 3.79 -13.95
N ASP A 74 -4.25 4.52 -14.87
CA ASP A 74 -4.15 5.96 -15.07
C ASP A 74 -5.11 6.77 -14.19
N SER A 75 -6.04 6.12 -13.49
CA SER A 75 -6.96 6.81 -12.59
C SER A 75 -6.25 7.25 -11.32
N PHE A 76 -6.28 8.56 -11.01
CA PHE A 76 -5.77 9.08 -9.75
C PHE A 76 -6.45 8.42 -8.52
N LEU A 77 -7.71 8.03 -8.67
CA LEU A 77 -8.51 7.40 -7.61
C LEU A 77 -8.09 5.96 -7.29
N LEU A 78 -7.25 5.33 -8.12
CA LEU A 78 -6.81 3.94 -7.96
C LEU A 78 -6.17 3.66 -6.60
N ASN A 79 -5.39 4.62 -6.11
CA ASN A 79 -4.59 4.47 -4.89
C ASN A 79 -5.39 4.79 -3.63
N LEU A 80 -6.56 5.42 -3.76
CA LEU A 80 -7.34 5.90 -2.63
C LEU A 80 -7.84 4.76 -1.71
N PRO A 81 -8.36 3.63 -2.24
CA PRO A 81 -8.70 2.47 -1.41
C PRO A 81 -7.50 1.90 -0.65
N PHE A 82 -6.29 1.91 -1.25
CA PHE A 82 -5.06 1.46 -0.59
C PHE A 82 -4.71 2.36 0.58
N GLY A 83 -4.70 3.69 0.40
CA GLY A 83 -4.45 4.64 1.48
C GLY A 83 -5.41 4.44 2.66
N GLY A 84 -6.70 4.24 2.37
CA GLY A 84 -7.70 3.94 3.40
C GLY A 84 -7.42 2.64 4.16
N ALA A 85 -7.03 1.58 3.44
CA ALA A 85 -6.68 0.30 4.06
C ALA A 85 -5.41 0.40 4.93
N VAL A 86 -4.44 1.22 4.52
CA VAL A 86 -3.22 1.49 5.31
C VAL A 86 -3.58 2.18 6.63
N LEU A 87 -4.34 3.28 6.58
CA LEU A 87 -4.72 4.02 7.79
C LEU A 87 -5.51 3.14 8.75
N ARG A 88 -6.50 2.38 8.25
CA ARG A 88 -7.22 1.40 9.09
C ARG A 88 -6.28 0.33 9.64
N GLY A 89 -5.36 -0.20 8.83
CA GLY A 89 -4.36 -1.18 9.26
C GLY A 89 -3.41 -0.67 10.34
N LEU A 90 -3.14 0.64 10.35
CA LEU A 90 -2.36 1.33 11.38
C LEU A 90 -3.17 1.63 12.66
N GLY A 91 -4.49 1.47 12.63
CA GLY A 91 -5.37 1.62 13.79
C GLY A 91 -6.15 2.94 13.85
N TYR A 92 -6.16 3.73 12.77
CA TYR A 92 -6.96 4.96 12.73
C TYR A 92 -8.47 4.64 12.71
N PRO A 93 -9.32 5.45 13.38
CA PRO A 93 -10.77 5.26 13.39
C PRO A 93 -11.38 5.30 11.97
N SER A 94 -12.31 4.38 11.69
CA SER A 94 -12.94 4.27 10.37
C SER A 94 -13.65 5.56 9.91
N GLU A 95 -14.21 6.31 10.85
CA GLU A 95 -14.90 7.58 10.58
C GLU A 95 -13.89 8.65 10.08
N GLU A 96 -12.79 8.82 10.80
CA GLU A 96 -11.72 9.75 10.43
C GLU A 96 -11.08 9.36 9.08
N VAL A 97 -10.81 8.07 8.87
CA VAL A 97 -10.30 7.59 7.59
C VAL A 97 -11.30 7.90 6.47
N SER A 98 -12.59 7.68 6.69
CA SER A 98 -13.61 7.96 5.67
C SER A 98 -13.63 9.44 5.30
N GLN A 99 -13.56 10.34 6.28
CA GLN A 99 -13.49 11.79 6.05
C GLN A 99 -12.26 12.19 5.23
N ILE A 100 -11.08 11.68 5.59
CA ILE A 100 -9.83 11.92 4.83
C ILE A 100 -9.96 11.44 3.38
N LEU A 101 -10.54 10.25 3.17
CA LEU A 101 -10.72 9.71 1.81
C LEU A 101 -11.72 10.53 1.00
N GLU A 102 -12.81 11.01 1.60
CA GLU A 102 -13.77 11.88 0.91
C GLU A 102 -13.12 13.20 0.49
N ASP A 103 -12.33 13.81 1.36
CA ASP A 103 -11.65 15.07 1.06
C ASP A 103 -10.62 14.92 -0.05
N ILE A 104 -9.82 13.86 -0.03
CA ILE A 104 -8.87 13.55 -1.12
C ILE A 104 -9.62 13.24 -2.41
N ARG A 105 -10.76 12.53 -2.35
CA ARG A 105 -11.57 12.23 -3.55
C ARG A 105 -12.08 13.50 -4.22
N LYS A 106 -12.61 14.45 -3.44
CA LYS A 106 -13.08 15.74 -3.96
C LYS A 106 -11.95 16.50 -4.65
N LYS A 107 -10.78 16.58 -4.01
CA LYS A 107 -9.60 17.22 -4.60
C LYS A 107 -9.16 16.53 -5.89
N ALA A 108 -9.24 15.20 -5.95
CA ALA A 108 -8.86 14.44 -7.14
C ALA A 108 -9.75 14.72 -8.34
N VAL A 109 -11.05 14.82 -8.12
CA VAL A 109 -11.99 15.15 -9.20
C VAL A 109 -11.75 16.57 -9.72
N ILE A 110 -11.56 17.54 -8.83
CA ILE A 110 -11.26 18.93 -9.22
C ILE A 110 -9.94 19.01 -9.99
N ALA A 111 -8.91 18.32 -9.51
CA ALA A 111 -7.59 18.32 -10.13
C ALA A 111 -7.59 17.67 -11.52
N ASP A 112 -8.36 16.59 -11.71
CA ASP A 112 -8.53 15.92 -13.01
C ASP A 112 -9.27 16.83 -14.02
N GLU A 113 -10.28 17.58 -13.56
CA GLU A 113 -10.99 18.57 -14.38
C GLU A 113 -10.11 19.78 -14.76
N GLU A 114 -9.20 20.18 -13.88
CA GLU A 114 -8.32 21.34 -14.07
C GLU A 114 -6.95 20.98 -14.69
N GLY A 115 -6.65 19.69 -14.87
CA GLY A 115 -5.34 19.22 -15.33
C GLY A 115 -4.19 19.50 -14.35
N SER A 116 -4.48 19.58 -13.05
CA SER A 116 -3.53 19.91 -11.98
C SER A 116 -3.18 18.69 -11.12
N THR A 117 -2.09 18.76 -10.35
CA THR A 117 -1.68 17.70 -9.41
C THR A 117 -2.29 17.97 -8.03
N ILE A 118 -2.69 16.94 -7.29
CA ILE A 118 -3.11 17.10 -5.90
C ILE A 118 -1.90 17.37 -5.00
N ASP A 119 -1.86 18.54 -4.37
CA ASP A 119 -0.95 18.82 -3.27
C ASP A 119 -1.34 17.98 -2.03
N VAL A 120 -0.63 16.88 -1.82
CA VAL A 120 -0.75 16.09 -0.59
C VAL A 120 0.11 16.76 0.48
N ILE A 121 -0.53 17.16 1.58
CA ILE A 121 0.15 17.73 2.75
C ILE A 121 1.16 16.68 3.27
N GLY A 122 2.45 16.89 2.97
CA GLY A 122 3.52 15.93 3.28
C GLY A 122 4.70 15.94 2.31
N GLU A 123 4.59 16.55 1.12
CA GLU A 123 5.71 16.65 0.17
C GLU A 123 6.84 17.58 0.62
N ASP A 124 6.61 18.43 1.62
CA ASP A 124 7.63 19.32 2.17
C ASP A 124 8.24 18.76 3.47
N SER A 125 9.05 17.72 3.32
CA SER A 125 10.09 17.39 4.30
C SER A 125 11.27 16.73 3.61
N ALA A 126 12.05 17.57 2.95
CA ALA A 126 13.40 17.29 2.47
C ALA A 126 14.42 16.98 3.60
N GLU A 127 14.01 16.30 4.68
CA GLU A 127 14.86 15.94 5.83
C GLU A 127 14.91 14.44 6.15
N PHE A 128 14.47 13.54 5.26
CA PHE A 128 14.79 12.11 5.38
C PHE A 128 16.19 11.72 4.84
N ARG A 129 17.11 12.69 4.74
CA ARG A 129 18.54 12.50 4.44
C ARG A 129 19.40 12.76 5.68
N LYS A 130 19.35 11.83 6.63
CA LYS A 130 20.45 11.42 7.55
C LYS A 130 19.83 10.79 8.81
N MET A 131 19.67 9.47 8.79
CA MET A 131 19.82 8.66 10.00
C MET A 131 20.12 7.22 9.62
#